data_AF-A0A6A9QJU4-F1
#
_entry.id   AF-A0A6A9QJU4-F1
#
_cell.length_a   1.000
_cell.length_b   1.000
_cell.length_c   1.000
_cell.angle_alpha   90.00
_cell.angle_beta   90.00
_cell.angle_gamma   90.00
#
_symmetry.space_group_name_H-M   'P 1'
#
loop_
_entity.id
_entity.type
_entity.pdbx_description
1 polymer ?
#
loop_
_entity_poly.entity_id
_entity_poly.type
_entity_poly.pdbx_seq_one_letter_code
_entity_poly.pdbx_strand_id
1 'polypeptide(L)'
;MNSEELTRHYYSKLKGLPDFKKIAVFSILEYALIVGRSLETSLLTLLYAFILYFSLISIIFLKNFKTAMFLGDVTALPYLILSLFSFSIFAFGFTLPILSFSMLLRYGEKKSLMFSLLISLLPIVFFPKEVVIYLIYLAAVSFLYYLYLWSINKKGKDIVGIASLTILRPFMKAVMEKDSKPLDNFFEKTSEEKEIHIALIRLDDKILVIPQIHFGIFGNQGSARLPYKIEGEIKDAIVFHGPGSHEINLATAKESDRIASILKGRIEDEKEWQEAVFNGITFHNIGNFQATRLDFSKFSISFLERPNFGIDDLPEQLWEEIIKYNNFVVDTHNTFLSRDFDKIEIEDLKEFLREKRQGTSQKKLYIGYAESLLPNNCDGYCNKRIRTFVISDGEKKIAIVYFYANNSERETRDIIAKSGEGLVDRTIMVTPDDHSCAGSSMVATYLPARPCDNMYNIVRKTIEDALSSVKEVSRISFMVVKLRAKMIGKIISSMLEGLEKVGNFVSRTFWVPLALPYFVFALFLYFLN
;
A
#
# COMPACT_ATOMS: atom_id res chain seq x y z
N MET A 1 -6.77 -17.19 -4.46
CA MET A 1 -5.61 -16.34 -4.14
C MET A 1 -6.11 -15.19 -3.30
N ASN A 2 -5.55 -15.02 -2.10
CA ASN A 2 -5.79 -13.81 -1.30
C ASN A 2 -5.33 -12.57 -2.11
N SER A 3 -5.95 -11.40 -1.93
CA SER A 3 -5.58 -10.13 -2.57
C SER A 3 -4.09 -9.82 -2.41
N GLU A 4 -3.53 -10.20 -1.27
CA GLU A 4 -2.11 -10.06 -0.95
C GLU A 4 -1.23 -11.01 -1.79
N GLU A 5 -1.63 -12.28 -1.93
CA GLU A 5 -0.92 -13.28 -2.72
C GLU A 5 -0.90 -12.89 -4.21
N LEU A 6 -2.01 -12.36 -4.72
CA LEU A 6 -2.12 -11.80 -6.06
C LEU A 6 -1.20 -10.60 -6.27
N THR A 7 -1.17 -9.69 -5.30
CA THR A 7 -0.29 -8.52 -5.36
C THR A 7 1.17 -8.96 -5.37
N ARG A 8 1.58 -9.86 -4.45
CA ARG A 8 2.95 -10.43 -4.40
C ARG A 8 3.34 -11.12 -5.71
N HIS A 9 2.43 -11.89 -6.32
CA HIS A 9 2.69 -12.55 -7.61
C HIS A 9 3.11 -11.56 -8.70
N TYR A 10 2.41 -10.45 -8.86
CA TYR A 10 2.76 -9.45 -9.87
C TYR A 10 3.93 -8.55 -9.48
N TYR A 11 4.07 -8.20 -8.20
CA TYR A 11 5.22 -7.46 -7.69
C TYR A 11 6.53 -8.21 -7.91
N SER A 12 6.55 -9.53 -7.70
CA SER A 12 7.73 -10.37 -7.92
C SER A 12 8.22 -10.37 -9.38
N LYS A 13 7.35 -10.02 -10.34
CA LYS A 13 7.70 -9.90 -11.76
C LYS A 13 8.37 -8.57 -12.11
N LEU A 14 8.32 -7.57 -11.23
CA LEU A 14 9.04 -6.31 -11.42
C LEU A 14 10.54 -6.55 -11.21
N LYS A 15 11.32 -6.39 -12.28
CA LYS A 15 12.78 -6.51 -12.23
C LYS A 15 13.42 -5.15 -12.50
N GLY A 16 14.40 -4.79 -11.69
CA GLY A 16 15.27 -3.65 -11.96
C GLY A 16 16.21 -3.92 -13.12
N LEU A 17 16.69 -2.85 -13.76
CA LEU A 17 17.75 -2.94 -14.76
C LEU A 17 19.05 -3.49 -14.13
N PRO A 18 19.91 -4.22 -14.89
CA PRO A 18 21.22 -4.70 -14.42
C PRO A 18 22.08 -3.59 -13.80
N ASP A 19 23.07 -3.90 -12.96
CA ASP A 19 23.95 -2.89 -12.37
C ASP A 19 24.55 -1.96 -13.45
N PHE A 20 24.66 -0.66 -13.13
CA PHE A 20 25.22 0.37 -13.98
C PHE A 20 26.58 -0.04 -14.55
N LYS A 21 27.46 -0.65 -13.73
CA LYS A 21 28.78 -1.11 -14.20
C LYS A 21 28.67 -2.14 -15.32
N LYS A 22 27.73 -3.08 -15.22
CA LYS A 22 27.51 -4.13 -16.24
C LYS A 22 26.98 -3.52 -17.53
N ILE A 23 26.02 -2.59 -17.43
CA ILE A 23 25.48 -1.88 -18.60
C ILE A 23 26.61 -1.06 -19.26
N ALA A 24 27.36 -0.27 -18.49
CA ALA A 24 28.43 0.57 -19.04
C ALA A 24 29.52 -0.23 -19.78
N VAL A 25 29.94 -1.38 -19.25
CA VAL A 25 30.91 -2.25 -19.94
C VAL A 25 30.34 -2.75 -21.27
N PHE A 26 29.07 -3.15 -21.28
CA PHE A 26 28.40 -3.61 -22.49
C PHE A 26 28.24 -2.47 -23.52
N SER A 27 27.78 -1.30 -23.09
CA SER A 27 27.65 -0.11 -23.94
C SER A 27 28.99 0.30 -24.57
N ILE A 28 30.10 0.27 -23.83
CA ILE A 28 31.44 0.59 -24.38
C ILE A 28 31.80 -0.35 -25.53
N LEU A 29 31.57 -1.66 -25.35
CA LEU A 29 31.88 -2.66 -26.38
C LEU A 29 31.00 -2.46 -27.62
N GLU A 30 29.69 -2.29 -27.44
CA GLU A 30 28.77 -2.10 -28.56
C GLU A 30 29.02 -0.80 -29.32
N TYR A 31 29.30 0.30 -28.61
CA TYR A 31 29.56 1.59 -29.26
C TYR A 31 30.91 1.59 -29.98
N ALA A 32 31.91 0.88 -29.46
CA ALA A 32 33.16 0.65 -30.19
C ALA A 32 32.93 -0.13 -31.50
N LEU A 33 32.05 -1.15 -31.48
CA LEU A 33 31.65 -1.87 -32.69
C LEU A 33 30.91 -0.97 -33.69
N ILE A 34 30.03 -0.08 -33.22
CA ILE A 34 29.34 0.89 -34.08
C ILE A 34 30.34 1.83 -34.76
N VAL A 35 31.29 2.36 -34.00
CA VAL A 35 32.36 3.22 -34.54
C VAL A 35 33.19 2.45 -35.57
N GLY A 36 33.65 1.25 -35.23
CA GLY A 36 34.42 0.40 -36.14
C GLY A 36 33.68 0.11 -37.45
N ARG A 37 32.41 -0.28 -37.36
CA ARG A 37 31.55 -0.55 -38.52
C ARG A 37 31.31 0.69 -39.38
N SER A 38 31.15 1.84 -38.75
CA SER A 38 30.95 3.12 -39.46
C SER A 38 32.20 3.55 -40.22
N LEU A 39 33.40 3.28 -39.67
CA LEU A 39 34.68 3.53 -40.33
C LEU A 39 34.91 2.56 -41.49
N GLU A 40 34.64 1.26 -41.31
CA GLU A 40 34.80 0.22 -42.34
C GLU A 40 33.97 0.52 -43.60
N THR A 41 32.72 0.95 -43.42
CA THR A 41 31.81 1.26 -44.52
C THR A 41 32.06 2.64 -45.15
N SER A 42 32.97 3.45 -44.59
CA SER A 42 33.18 4.87 -44.95
C SER A 42 31.89 5.74 -44.88
N LEU A 43 30.88 5.29 -44.13
CA LEU A 43 29.58 5.94 -44.00
C LEU A 43 29.49 6.67 -42.67
N LEU A 44 30.14 7.84 -42.56
CA LEU A 44 30.03 8.71 -41.37
C LEU A 44 28.57 9.10 -41.05
N THR A 45 27.68 9.08 -42.05
CA THR A 45 26.24 9.29 -41.90
C THR A 45 25.59 8.27 -40.96
N LEU A 46 26.06 7.01 -40.97
CA LEU A 46 25.61 5.97 -40.04
C LEU A 46 25.91 6.40 -38.60
N LEU A 47 27.17 6.74 -38.32
CA LEU A 47 27.62 7.15 -37.00
C LEU A 47 26.85 8.39 -36.49
N TYR A 48 26.68 9.41 -37.34
CA TYR A 48 25.95 10.62 -36.97
C TYR A 48 24.47 10.36 -36.66
N ALA A 49 23.81 9.45 -37.38
CA ALA A 49 22.44 9.05 -37.09
C ALA A 49 22.31 8.39 -35.71
N PHE A 50 23.25 7.49 -35.37
CA PHE A 50 23.26 6.83 -34.06
C PHE A 50 23.56 7.82 -32.93
N ILE A 51 24.54 8.71 -33.11
CA ILE A 51 24.86 9.77 -32.14
C ILE A 51 23.67 10.68 -31.91
N LEU A 52 22.99 11.13 -32.98
CA LEU A 52 21.80 11.96 -32.86
C LEU A 52 20.72 11.24 -32.04
N TYR A 53 20.40 9.99 -32.42
CA TYR A 53 19.39 9.19 -31.72
C TYR A 53 19.73 9.01 -30.23
N PHE A 54 20.96 8.60 -29.93
CA PHE A 54 21.41 8.38 -28.55
C PHE A 54 21.47 9.67 -27.73
N SER A 55 21.87 10.79 -28.34
CA SER A 55 21.89 12.10 -27.67
C SER A 55 20.49 12.53 -27.24
N LEU A 56 19.48 12.29 -28.08
CA LEU A 56 18.08 12.61 -27.78
C LEU A 56 17.53 11.74 -26.63
N ILE A 57 17.80 10.43 -26.67
CA ILE A 57 17.46 9.54 -25.55
C ILE A 57 18.14 10.02 -24.27
N SER A 58 19.43 10.34 -24.35
CA SER A 58 20.20 10.83 -23.20
C SER A 58 19.62 12.12 -22.62
N ILE A 59 19.16 13.05 -23.47
CA ILE A 59 18.49 14.30 -23.05
C ILE A 59 17.17 14.01 -22.32
N ILE A 60 16.35 13.08 -22.82
CA ILE A 60 15.06 12.75 -22.21
C ILE A 60 15.25 12.03 -20.86
N PHE A 61 16.26 11.18 -20.79
CA PHE A 61 16.61 10.37 -19.62
C PHE A 61 17.80 10.93 -18.83
N LEU A 62 18.07 12.25 -18.86
CA LEU A 62 19.20 12.86 -18.13
C LEU A 62 19.24 12.48 -16.65
N LYS A 63 18.07 12.40 -16.01
CA LYS A 63 17.95 12.02 -14.59
C LYS A 63 18.10 10.51 -14.35
N ASN A 64 17.96 9.69 -15.40
CA ASN A 64 18.00 8.23 -15.38
C ASN A 64 18.95 7.71 -16.47
N PHE A 65 20.21 8.17 -16.45
CA PHE A 65 21.18 7.85 -17.50
C PHE A 65 21.40 6.35 -17.72
N LYS A 66 21.22 5.54 -16.67
CA LYS A 66 21.18 4.07 -16.74
C LYS A 66 20.15 3.55 -17.75
N THR A 67 18.96 4.14 -17.77
CA THR A 67 17.89 3.81 -18.73
C THR A 67 18.28 4.28 -20.14
N ALA A 68 18.95 5.43 -20.27
CA ALA A 68 19.42 5.92 -21.56
C ALA A 68 20.42 4.95 -22.21
N MET A 69 21.42 4.49 -21.46
CA MET A 69 22.41 3.50 -21.93
C MET A 69 21.72 2.20 -22.32
N PHE A 70 20.85 1.65 -21.45
CA PHE A 70 20.12 0.43 -21.77
C PHE A 70 19.30 0.53 -23.06
N LEU A 71 18.60 1.65 -23.28
CA LEU A 71 17.85 1.88 -24.53
C LEU A 71 18.78 2.03 -25.73
N GLY A 72 19.93 2.67 -25.57
CA GLY A 72 20.97 2.76 -26.60
C GLY A 72 21.49 1.39 -27.01
N ASP A 73 21.79 0.53 -26.04
CA ASP A 73 22.30 -0.83 -26.27
C ASP A 73 21.27 -1.72 -26.99
N VAL A 74 20.00 -1.64 -26.56
CA VAL A 74 18.89 -2.34 -27.23
C VAL A 74 18.72 -1.88 -28.68
N THR A 75 19.05 -0.63 -29.03
CA THR A 75 19.09 -0.15 -30.41
C THR A 75 20.37 -0.55 -31.15
N ALA A 76 21.51 -0.63 -30.46
CA ALA A 76 22.82 -0.89 -31.05
C ALA A 76 22.90 -2.24 -31.77
N LEU A 77 22.39 -3.31 -31.15
CA LEU A 77 22.38 -4.66 -31.75
C LEU A 77 21.69 -4.73 -33.12
N PRO A 78 20.39 -4.38 -33.25
CA PRO A 78 19.74 -4.42 -34.55
C PRO A 78 20.36 -3.44 -35.54
N TYR A 79 20.87 -2.31 -35.06
CA TYR A 79 21.56 -1.34 -35.90
C TYR A 79 22.82 -1.91 -36.54
N LEU A 80 23.67 -2.59 -35.76
CA LEU A 80 24.86 -3.29 -36.24
C LEU A 80 24.51 -4.36 -37.28
N ILE A 81 23.51 -5.20 -37.00
CA ILE A 81 23.08 -6.27 -37.91
C ILE A 81 22.55 -5.70 -39.23
N LEU A 82 21.64 -4.72 -39.17
CA LEU A 82 21.02 -4.14 -40.37
C LEU A 82 21.99 -3.30 -41.20
N SER A 83 23.07 -2.81 -40.59
CA SER A 83 24.17 -2.13 -41.32
C SER A 83 24.93 -3.05 -42.28
N LEU A 84 24.74 -4.37 -42.20
CA LEU A 84 25.30 -5.33 -43.17
C LEU A 84 24.51 -5.37 -44.49
N PHE A 85 23.26 -4.88 -44.48
CA PHE A 85 22.30 -5.05 -45.58
C PHE A 85 21.72 -3.72 -46.10
N SER A 86 22.32 -2.58 -45.75
CA SER A 86 21.82 -1.23 -46.11
C SER A 86 20.42 -0.88 -45.55
N PHE A 87 19.96 -1.60 -44.51
CA PHE A 87 18.66 -1.35 -43.86
C PHE A 87 18.80 -0.74 -42.46
N SER A 88 19.94 -0.14 -42.14
CA SER A 88 20.28 0.37 -40.80
C SER A 88 19.27 1.36 -40.22
N ILE A 89 18.58 2.14 -41.06
CA ILE A 89 17.56 3.11 -40.61
C ILE A 89 16.40 2.45 -39.86
N PHE A 90 16.02 1.22 -40.21
CA PHE A 90 14.88 0.52 -39.60
C PHE A 90 15.14 0.13 -38.14
N ALA A 91 16.40 0.04 -37.72
CA ALA A 91 16.78 -0.25 -36.34
C ALA A 91 16.26 0.80 -35.35
N PHE A 92 16.19 2.07 -35.75
CA PHE A 92 15.68 3.15 -34.90
C PHE A 92 14.17 3.02 -34.64
N GLY A 93 13.42 2.37 -35.53
CA GLY A 93 12.01 2.05 -35.32
C GLY A 93 11.76 0.76 -34.53
N PHE A 94 12.72 -0.18 -34.48
CA PHE A 94 12.58 -1.40 -33.66
C PHE A 94 12.42 -1.10 -32.17
N THR A 95 13.07 -0.04 -31.70
CA THR A 95 13.03 0.35 -30.28
C THR A 95 11.91 1.32 -29.95
N LEU A 96 11.13 1.78 -30.93
CA LEU A 96 10.02 2.73 -30.72
C LEU A 96 9.04 2.25 -29.64
N PRO A 97 8.52 1.01 -29.65
CA PRO A 97 7.59 0.55 -28.61
C PRO A 97 8.24 0.51 -27.21
N ILE A 98 9.50 0.09 -27.11
CA ILE A 98 10.25 0.01 -25.84
C ILE A 98 10.49 1.41 -25.29
N LEU A 99 10.89 2.34 -26.15
CA LEU A 99 11.09 3.75 -25.83
C LEU A 99 9.78 4.37 -25.34
N SER A 100 8.66 4.13 -26.03
CA SER A 100 7.34 4.57 -25.61
C SER A 100 6.93 3.98 -24.24
N PHE A 101 7.15 2.67 -24.05
CA PHE A 101 6.82 2.00 -22.79
C PHE A 101 7.64 2.54 -21.61
N SER A 102 8.95 2.81 -21.81
CA SER A 102 9.82 3.39 -20.78
C SER A 102 9.40 4.81 -20.35
N MET A 103 8.68 5.52 -21.22
CA MET A 103 8.14 6.86 -20.98
C MET A 103 6.69 6.85 -20.45
N LEU A 104 6.01 5.71 -20.52
CA LEU A 104 4.58 5.56 -20.26
C LEU A 104 4.15 6.07 -18.89
N LEU A 105 4.91 5.72 -17.85
CA LEU A 105 4.64 6.15 -16.48
C LEU A 105 4.68 7.67 -16.35
N ARG A 106 5.71 8.30 -16.92
CA ARG A 106 5.97 9.73 -16.79
C ARG A 106 5.04 10.59 -17.64
N TYR A 107 4.90 10.28 -18.92
CA TYR A 107 4.22 11.15 -19.88
C TYR A 107 2.82 10.67 -20.30
N GLY A 108 2.50 9.39 -20.04
CA GLY A 108 1.25 8.77 -20.48
C GLY A 108 1.27 8.38 -21.95
N GLU A 109 0.28 7.60 -22.37
CA GLU A 109 0.25 6.88 -23.64
C GLU A 109 0.53 7.78 -24.86
N LYS A 110 -0.31 8.82 -25.05
CA LYS A 110 -0.24 9.69 -26.23
C LYS A 110 1.10 10.43 -26.34
N LYS A 111 1.55 11.04 -25.23
CA LYS A 111 2.81 11.80 -25.21
C LYS A 111 4.03 10.88 -25.34
N SER A 112 3.99 9.70 -24.71
CA SER A 112 5.09 8.73 -24.81
C SER A 112 5.23 8.19 -26.22
N LEU A 113 4.12 7.87 -26.90
CA LEU A 113 4.13 7.46 -28.30
C LEU A 113 4.62 8.59 -29.21
N MET A 114 4.14 9.82 -29.01
CA MET A 114 4.59 10.99 -29.77
C MET A 114 6.10 11.21 -29.62
N PHE A 115 6.63 11.21 -28.40
CA PHE A 115 8.07 11.36 -28.17
C PHE A 115 8.86 10.22 -28.82
N SER A 116 8.43 8.96 -28.64
CA SER A 116 9.12 7.83 -29.26
C SER A 116 9.13 7.91 -30.79
N LEU A 117 8.03 8.37 -31.40
CA LEU A 117 7.94 8.56 -32.83
C LEU A 117 8.88 9.66 -33.32
N LEU A 118 8.91 10.82 -32.64
CA LEU A 118 9.80 11.92 -33.00
C LEU A 118 11.29 11.53 -32.92
N ILE A 119 11.69 10.84 -31.86
CA ILE A 119 13.08 10.37 -31.68
C ILE A 119 13.44 9.36 -32.77
N SER A 120 12.54 8.42 -33.07
CA SER A 120 12.76 7.41 -34.11
C SER A 120 12.76 8.01 -35.52
N LEU A 121 12.06 9.13 -35.73
CA LEU A 121 11.98 9.81 -37.02
C LEU A 121 13.25 10.61 -37.36
N LEU A 122 13.87 11.27 -36.38
CA LEU A 122 14.97 12.21 -36.60
C LEU A 122 16.18 11.66 -37.40
N PRO A 123 16.58 10.39 -37.26
CA PRO A 123 17.63 9.79 -38.10
C PRO A 123 17.40 9.90 -39.62
N ILE A 124 16.16 10.10 -40.08
CA ILE A 124 15.80 10.19 -41.50
C ILE A 124 16.59 11.26 -42.29
N VAL A 125 17.08 12.30 -41.60
CA VAL A 125 17.92 13.36 -42.20
C VAL A 125 19.19 12.80 -42.85
N PHE A 126 19.68 11.65 -42.37
CA PHE A 126 20.88 10.99 -42.89
C PHE A 126 20.60 9.92 -43.96
N PHE A 127 19.33 9.65 -44.25
CA PHE A 127 18.88 8.56 -45.14
C PHE A 127 17.80 9.05 -46.12
N PRO A 128 18.12 9.99 -47.04
CA PRO A 128 17.14 10.64 -47.90
C PRO A 128 16.48 9.69 -48.92
N LYS A 129 17.11 8.55 -49.25
CA LYS A 129 16.59 7.60 -50.24
C LYS A 129 15.50 6.70 -49.66
N GLU A 130 15.56 6.46 -48.35
CA GLU A 130 14.71 5.54 -47.61
C GLU A 130 13.52 6.26 -46.93
N VAL A 131 13.37 7.58 -47.14
CA VAL A 131 12.40 8.43 -46.44
C VAL A 131 10.98 7.88 -46.50
N VAL A 132 10.47 7.64 -47.70
CA VAL A 132 9.06 7.25 -47.90
C VAL A 132 8.80 5.91 -47.22
N ILE A 133 9.67 4.94 -47.44
CA ILE A 133 9.46 3.60 -46.91
C ILE A 133 9.61 3.54 -45.38
N TYR A 134 10.56 4.31 -44.84
CA TYR A 134 10.75 4.41 -43.40
C TYR A 134 9.58 5.10 -42.71
N LEU A 135 8.98 6.12 -43.33
CA LEU A 135 7.77 6.77 -42.81
C LEU A 135 6.58 5.81 -42.75
N ILE A 136 6.34 5.01 -43.80
CA ILE A 136 5.27 4.01 -43.81
C ILE A 136 5.53 2.96 -42.72
N TYR A 137 6.77 2.50 -42.60
CA TYR A 137 7.18 1.56 -41.55
C TYR A 137 6.93 2.12 -40.14
N LEU A 138 7.40 3.33 -39.84
CA LEU A 138 7.17 3.95 -38.53
C LEU A 138 5.68 4.18 -38.24
N ALA A 139 4.89 4.57 -39.25
CA ALA A 139 3.45 4.72 -39.12
C ALA A 139 2.77 3.38 -38.79
N ALA A 140 3.14 2.30 -39.48
CA ALA A 140 2.61 0.97 -39.23
C ALA A 140 2.97 0.46 -37.82
N VAL A 141 4.24 0.57 -37.42
CA VAL A 141 4.69 0.18 -36.07
C VAL A 141 3.97 1.00 -34.99
N SER A 142 3.88 2.32 -35.16
CA SER A 142 3.21 3.21 -34.21
C SER A 142 1.72 2.93 -34.10
N PHE A 143 1.05 2.67 -35.22
CA PHE A 143 -0.38 2.35 -35.25
C PHE A 143 -0.68 1.03 -34.55
N LEU A 144 0.08 -0.03 -34.85
CA LEU A 144 -0.12 -1.33 -34.21
C LEU A 144 0.24 -1.30 -32.72
N TYR A 145 1.27 -0.56 -32.33
CA TYR A 145 1.59 -0.35 -30.91
C TYR A 145 0.50 0.46 -30.19
N TYR A 146 -0.09 1.47 -30.86
CA TYR A 146 -1.26 2.17 -30.33
C TYR A 146 -2.45 1.22 -30.13
N LEU A 147 -2.73 0.33 -31.09
CA LEU A 147 -3.78 -0.69 -30.94
C LEU A 147 -3.51 -1.64 -29.77
N TYR A 148 -2.24 -1.97 -29.52
CA TYR A 148 -1.85 -2.75 -28.35
C TYR A 148 -2.17 -2.01 -27.04
N LEU A 149 -1.74 -0.75 -26.89
CA LEU A 149 -2.08 0.06 -25.71
C LEU A 149 -3.59 0.23 -25.53
N TRP A 150 -4.32 0.46 -26.64
CA TRP A 150 -5.77 0.53 -26.66
C TRP A 150 -6.40 -0.79 -26.17
N SER A 151 -5.87 -1.94 -26.58
CA SER A 151 -6.38 -3.25 -26.15
C SER A 151 -6.23 -3.47 -24.64
N ILE A 152 -5.10 -3.02 -24.05
CA ILE A 152 -4.88 -3.03 -22.59
C ILE A 152 -5.96 -2.17 -21.91
N ASN A 153 -6.11 -0.93 -22.37
CA ASN A 153 -7.08 -0.01 -21.77
C ASN A 153 -8.53 -0.47 -21.93
N LYS A 154 -8.88 -1.02 -23.09
CA LYS A 154 -10.20 -1.60 -23.34
C LYS A 154 -10.46 -2.75 -22.36
N LYS A 155 -9.48 -3.63 -22.14
CA LYS A 155 -9.62 -4.72 -21.17
C LYS A 155 -9.95 -4.21 -19.76
N GLY A 156 -9.27 -3.16 -19.30
CA GLY A 156 -9.61 -2.50 -18.02
C GLY A 156 -11.01 -1.90 -18.01
N LYS A 157 -11.37 -1.18 -19.08
CA LYS A 157 -12.68 -0.54 -19.19
C LYS A 157 -13.83 -1.55 -19.19
N ASP A 158 -13.66 -2.69 -19.87
CA ASP A 158 -14.67 -3.74 -19.96
C ASP A 158 -14.87 -4.50 -18.63
N ILE A 159 -13.88 -4.47 -17.73
CA ILE A 159 -13.92 -5.19 -16.44
C ILE A 159 -14.28 -4.25 -15.28
N VAL A 160 -13.57 -3.13 -15.19
CA VAL A 160 -13.56 -2.23 -14.03
C VAL A 160 -14.26 -0.90 -14.34
N GLY A 161 -14.69 -0.67 -15.58
CA GLY A 161 -15.25 0.61 -16.02
C GLY A 161 -14.22 1.72 -16.21
N ILE A 162 -12.95 1.49 -15.82
CA ILE A 162 -11.85 2.45 -15.91
C ILE A 162 -10.72 1.86 -16.77
N ALA A 163 -10.14 2.70 -17.63
CA ALA A 163 -8.99 2.31 -18.44
C ALA A 163 -7.79 1.90 -17.56
N SER A 164 -7.19 0.74 -17.83
CA SER A 164 -6.15 0.14 -17.00
C SER A 164 -4.96 1.06 -16.73
N LEU A 165 -4.51 1.81 -17.74
CA LEU A 165 -3.34 2.69 -17.61
C LEU A 165 -3.65 3.95 -16.81
N THR A 166 -4.93 4.32 -16.65
CA THR A 166 -5.35 5.40 -15.74
C THR A 166 -5.16 5.01 -14.27
N ILE A 167 -5.27 3.72 -13.94
CA ILE A 167 -5.07 3.19 -12.58
C ILE A 167 -3.58 2.87 -12.35
N LEU A 168 -2.98 2.15 -13.30
CA LEU A 168 -1.61 1.64 -13.16
C LEU A 168 -0.59 2.77 -13.00
N ARG A 169 -0.72 3.86 -13.77
CA ARG A 169 0.29 4.94 -13.77
C ARG A 169 0.39 5.63 -12.40
N PRO A 170 -0.70 6.12 -11.79
CA PRO A 170 -0.66 6.66 -10.43
C PRO A 170 -0.06 5.70 -9.40
N PHE A 171 -0.48 4.44 -9.43
CA PHE A 171 0.01 3.42 -8.51
C PHE A 171 1.52 3.18 -8.66
N MET A 172 2.00 2.98 -9.88
CA MET A 172 3.41 2.76 -10.16
C MET A 172 4.28 3.97 -9.80
N LYS A 173 3.75 5.20 -9.93
CA LYS A 173 4.45 6.40 -9.43
C LYS A 173 4.55 6.42 -7.90
N ALA A 174 3.48 6.08 -7.20
CA ALA A 174 3.49 6.00 -5.75
C ALA A 174 4.49 4.93 -5.23
N VAL A 175 4.58 3.79 -5.93
CA VAL A 175 5.44 2.67 -5.53
C VAL A 175 6.90 2.88 -5.94
N MET A 176 7.15 3.22 -7.21
CA MET A 176 8.49 3.29 -7.80
C MET A 176 9.17 4.66 -7.61
N GLU A 177 8.41 5.75 -7.77
CA GLU A 177 8.94 7.12 -7.66
C GLU A 177 8.73 7.72 -6.25
N LYS A 178 8.05 6.99 -5.35
CA LYS A 178 7.60 7.47 -4.03
C LYS A 178 6.80 8.78 -4.11
N ASP A 179 6.13 9.02 -5.25
CA ASP A 179 5.25 10.17 -5.48
C ASP A 179 3.78 9.72 -5.37
N SER A 180 3.16 9.94 -4.21
CA SER A 180 1.77 9.55 -3.96
C SER A 180 0.75 10.53 -4.56
N LYS A 181 1.15 11.75 -4.94
CA LYS A 181 0.20 12.79 -5.42
C LYS A 181 -0.69 12.33 -6.59
N PRO A 182 -0.18 11.61 -7.61
CA PRO A 182 -1.02 11.10 -8.68
C PRO A 182 -2.06 10.11 -8.18
N LEU A 183 -1.73 9.29 -7.16
CA LEU A 183 -2.60 8.28 -6.58
C LEU A 183 -3.66 8.93 -5.68
N ASP A 184 -3.28 9.88 -4.82
CA ASP A 184 -4.22 10.74 -4.08
C ASP A 184 -5.21 11.40 -5.03
N ASN A 185 -4.74 12.03 -6.12
CA ASN A 185 -5.63 12.69 -7.09
C ASN A 185 -6.55 11.71 -7.83
N PHE A 186 -6.13 10.46 -8.00
CA PHE A 186 -6.97 9.41 -8.57
C PHE A 186 -8.06 9.04 -7.57
N PHE A 187 -7.70 8.70 -6.33
CA PHE A 187 -8.65 8.34 -5.29
C PHE A 187 -9.60 9.48 -4.95
N GLU A 188 -9.15 10.73 -4.89
CA GLU A 188 -10.00 11.91 -4.66
C GLU A 188 -11.14 12.06 -5.69
N LYS A 189 -10.92 11.58 -6.92
CA LYS A 189 -11.91 11.62 -8.01
C LYS A 189 -12.82 10.41 -8.05
N THR A 190 -12.33 9.26 -7.59
CA THR A 190 -13.08 8.00 -7.58
C THR A 190 -13.67 7.65 -6.22
N SER A 191 -13.37 8.45 -5.19
CA SER A 191 -13.81 8.24 -3.81
C SER A 191 -15.32 8.43 -3.66
N GLU A 192 -15.86 7.76 -2.66
CA GLU A 192 -17.24 7.91 -2.22
C GLU A 192 -17.23 8.70 -0.90
N GLU A 193 -18.14 9.69 -0.77
CA GLU A 193 -18.33 10.37 0.50
C GLU A 193 -19.25 9.53 1.40
N LYS A 194 -18.78 9.19 2.59
CA LYS A 194 -19.49 8.33 3.55
C LYS A 194 -19.55 9.01 4.91
N GLU A 195 -20.67 8.84 5.61
CA GLU A 195 -20.76 9.17 7.03
C GLU A 195 -20.02 8.11 7.84
N ILE A 196 -19.15 8.56 8.74
CA ILE A 196 -18.35 7.70 9.61
C ILE A 196 -18.53 8.10 11.07
N HIS A 197 -18.27 7.13 11.94
CA HIS A 197 -18.34 7.29 13.37
C HIS A 197 -16.95 7.11 13.99
N ILE A 198 -16.57 8.01 14.91
CA ILE A 198 -15.32 7.91 15.66
C ILE A 198 -15.66 7.97 17.14
N ALA A 199 -15.45 6.86 17.84
CA ALA A 199 -15.62 6.81 19.29
C ALA A 199 -14.39 7.40 19.97
N LEU A 200 -14.63 8.31 20.89
CA LEU A 200 -13.61 8.92 21.74
C LEU A 200 -13.97 8.61 23.19
N ILE A 201 -13.03 8.02 23.91
CA ILE A 201 -13.18 7.68 25.32
C ILE A 201 -12.09 8.38 26.11
N ARG A 202 -12.49 9.19 27.08
CA ARG A 202 -11.59 9.92 27.96
C ARG A 202 -11.53 9.23 29.31
N LEU A 203 -10.32 8.88 29.71
CA LEU A 203 -9.97 8.31 31.01
C LEU A 203 -8.94 9.26 31.61
N ASP A 204 -9.41 10.25 32.35
CA ASP A 204 -8.64 11.43 32.76
C ASP A 204 -7.91 12.11 31.57
N ASP A 205 -6.58 12.00 31.54
CA ASP A 205 -5.70 12.55 30.50
C ASP A 205 -5.60 11.68 29.26
N LYS A 206 -5.96 10.39 29.34
CA LYS A 206 -5.83 9.43 28.24
C LYS A 206 -7.05 9.48 27.34
N ILE A 207 -6.83 9.53 26.03
CA ILE A 207 -7.89 9.49 25.01
C ILE A 207 -7.76 8.21 24.19
N LEU A 208 -8.72 7.32 24.28
CA LEU A 208 -8.81 6.16 23.40
C LEU A 208 -9.67 6.54 22.19
N VAL A 209 -9.17 6.25 21.00
CA VAL A 209 -9.83 6.57 19.72
C VAL A 209 -10.11 5.29 18.96
N ILE A 210 -11.36 5.04 18.62
CA ILE A 210 -11.79 3.88 17.81
C ILE A 210 -12.57 4.42 16.61
N PRO A 211 -11.91 4.61 15.45
CA PRO A 211 -12.54 5.15 14.26
C PRO A 211 -13.16 4.06 13.37
N GLN A 212 -14.27 4.37 12.71
CA GLN A 212 -14.78 3.66 11.52
C GLN A 212 -13.96 4.04 10.29
N ILE A 213 -12.64 3.82 10.36
CA ILE A 213 -11.67 4.09 9.30
C ILE A 213 -10.61 2.98 9.36
N HIS A 214 -10.32 2.34 8.24
CA HIS A 214 -9.18 1.43 8.10
C HIS A 214 -7.90 2.23 7.81
N PHE A 215 -6.72 1.80 8.26
CA PHE A 215 -5.48 2.59 8.17
C PHE A 215 -4.56 2.19 7.00
N GLY A 216 -5.13 2.02 5.80
CA GLY A 216 -4.41 1.60 4.60
C GLY A 216 -4.23 2.71 3.55
N ILE A 217 -3.54 2.47 2.44
CA ILE A 217 -3.02 1.16 1.96
C ILE A 217 -1.50 1.02 2.20
N PHE A 218 -0.71 2.11 2.09
CA PHE A 218 0.72 2.08 2.38
C PHE A 218 1.34 3.47 2.54
N GLY A 219 2.44 3.54 3.28
CA GLY A 219 3.31 4.73 3.35
C GLY A 219 2.57 5.95 3.91
N ASN A 220 2.48 7.00 3.10
CA ASN A 220 1.76 8.24 3.45
C ASN A 220 0.39 8.35 2.76
N GLN A 221 -0.07 7.32 2.04
CA GLN A 221 -1.31 7.35 1.26
C GLN A 221 -2.52 7.31 2.19
N GLY A 222 -3.53 8.16 1.94
CA GLY A 222 -4.83 8.03 2.60
C GLY A 222 -4.74 8.05 4.13
N SER A 223 -5.34 7.04 4.75
CA SER A 223 -5.35 6.81 6.21
C SER A 223 -4.16 6.01 6.74
N ALA A 224 -3.15 5.67 5.91
CA ALA A 224 -1.98 4.88 6.33
C ALA A 224 -1.21 5.40 7.55
N ARG A 225 -1.30 6.71 7.81
CA ARG A 225 -0.68 7.37 8.97
C ARG A 225 -1.67 8.01 9.92
N LEU A 226 -2.95 7.67 9.82
CA LEU A 226 -3.98 8.26 10.65
C LEU A 226 -3.69 8.11 12.15
N PRO A 227 -3.22 6.95 12.67
CA PRO A 227 -2.81 6.84 14.08
C PRO A 227 -1.78 7.90 14.48
N TYR A 228 -0.71 8.06 13.70
CA TYR A 228 0.34 9.05 13.98
C TYR A 228 -0.14 10.49 13.89
N LYS A 229 -1.06 10.80 12.96
CA LYS A 229 -1.62 12.15 12.81
C LYS A 229 -2.49 12.53 14.01
N ILE A 230 -3.34 11.61 14.46
CA ILE A 230 -4.17 11.81 15.65
C ILE A 230 -3.30 11.92 16.91
N GLU A 231 -2.33 11.02 17.09
CA GLU A 231 -1.40 11.06 18.23
C GLU A 231 -0.49 12.29 18.24
N GLY A 232 -0.20 12.87 17.07
CA GLY A 232 0.57 14.11 16.95
C GLY A 232 -0.25 15.36 17.28
N GLU A 233 -1.55 15.36 16.99
CA GLU A 233 -2.45 16.49 17.25
C GLU A 233 -3.09 16.45 18.63
N ILE A 234 -3.33 15.26 19.17
CA ILE A 234 -4.02 15.02 20.43
C ILE A 234 -3.05 14.32 21.38
N LYS A 235 -2.63 15.06 22.41
CA LYS A 235 -1.75 14.55 23.45
C LYS A 235 -2.40 13.35 24.14
N ASP A 236 -1.60 12.34 24.47
CA ASP A 236 -2.04 11.17 25.25
C ASP A 236 -3.15 10.32 24.56
N ALA A 237 -3.31 10.50 23.24
CA ALA A 237 -4.19 9.66 22.43
C ALA A 237 -3.56 8.30 22.10
N ILE A 238 -4.40 7.27 22.05
CA ILE A 238 -4.10 5.95 21.47
C ILE A 238 -5.21 5.62 20.48
N VAL A 239 -4.80 5.31 19.25
CA VAL A 239 -5.74 4.99 18.17
C VAL A 239 -5.77 3.50 17.97
N PHE A 240 -6.93 2.90 18.12
CA PHE A 240 -7.15 1.48 17.88
C PHE A 240 -7.76 1.25 16.50
N HIS A 241 -7.58 0.05 15.98
CA HIS A 241 -8.29 -0.41 14.80
C HIS A 241 -9.68 -0.90 15.20
N GLY A 242 -10.72 -0.38 14.54
CA GLY A 242 -12.09 -0.92 14.62
C GLY A 242 -12.47 -1.69 13.35
N PRO A 243 -13.63 -2.36 13.27
CA PRO A 243 -13.98 -3.18 12.11
C PRO A 243 -13.95 -2.44 10.77
N GLY A 244 -13.57 -3.13 9.71
CA GLY A 244 -13.61 -2.68 8.33
C GLY A 244 -12.34 -3.04 7.57
N SER A 245 -12.42 -2.98 6.24
CA SER A 245 -11.33 -3.30 5.31
C SER A 245 -11.01 -2.06 4.45
N HIS A 246 -10.14 -2.20 3.47
CA HIS A 246 -9.63 -1.12 2.62
C HIS A 246 -10.68 -0.26 1.90
N GLU A 247 -11.93 -0.71 1.77
CA GLU A 247 -13.04 0.10 1.25
C GLU A 247 -13.28 1.35 2.10
N ILE A 248 -13.02 1.27 3.41
CA ILE A 248 -13.12 2.39 4.35
C ILE A 248 -11.76 3.04 4.67
N ASN A 249 -10.80 2.95 3.75
CA ASN A 249 -9.62 3.82 3.79
C ASN A 249 -9.99 5.24 3.40
N LEU A 250 -9.38 6.24 4.04
CA LEU A 250 -9.47 7.62 3.58
C LEU A 250 -8.80 7.76 2.21
N ALA A 251 -9.41 8.51 1.31
CA ALA A 251 -8.95 8.65 -0.07
C ALA A 251 -7.58 9.34 -0.17
N THR A 252 -7.33 10.35 0.68
CA THR A 252 -6.13 11.19 0.61
C THR A 252 -5.52 11.44 1.98
N ALA A 253 -4.22 11.75 2.00
CA ALA A 253 -3.52 12.10 3.23
C ALA A 253 -4.11 13.37 3.87
N LYS A 254 -4.56 14.32 3.03
CA LYS A 254 -5.19 15.57 3.46
C LYS A 254 -6.47 15.33 4.24
N GLU A 255 -7.26 14.33 3.84
CA GLU A 255 -8.47 13.96 4.58
C GLU A 255 -8.10 13.47 5.99
N SER A 256 -7.03 12.67 6.12
CA SER A 256 -6.52 12.25 7.45
C SER A 256 -6.09 13.42 8.33
N ASP A 257 -5.46 14.46 7.76
CA ASP A 257 -5.10 15.69 8.50
C ASP A 257 -6.35 16.46 8.95
N ARG A 258 -7.34 16.57 8.06
CA ARG A 258 -8.63 17.18 8.38
C ARG A 258 -9.33 16.44 9.52
N ILE A 259 -9.36 15.10 9.49
CA ILE A 259 -9.96 14.30 10.56
C ILE A 259 -9.26 14.56 11.89
N ALA A 260 -7.94 14.46 11.94
CA ALA A 260 -7.17 14.72 13.17
C ALA A 260 -7.45 16.12 13.74
N SER A 261 -7.51 17.14 12.88
CA SER A 261 -7.83 18.52 13.30
C SER A 261 -9.27 18.66 13.83
N ILE A 262 -10.25 18.03 13.20
CA ILE A 262 -11.65 18.03 13.68
C ILE A 262 -11.73 17.35 15.05
N LEU A 263 -11.08 16.19 15.22
CA LEU A 263 -11.10 15.47 16.49
C LEU A 263 -10.49 16.30 17.62
N LYS A 264 -9.37 16.99 17.37
CA LYS A 264 -8.76 17.91 18.33
C LYS A 264 -9.74 18.97 18.81
N GLY A 265 -10.42 19.66 17.88
CA GLY A 265 -11.41 20.68 18.23
C GLY A 265 -12.61 20.12 18.99
N ARG A 266 -13.06 18.89 18.67
CA ARG A 266 -14.16 18.21 19.40
C ARG A 266 -13.77 17.80 20.81
N ILE A 267 -12.54 17.32 20.99
CA ILE A 267 -12.02 16.92 22.32
C ILE A 267 -11.99 18.11 23.27
N GLU A 268 -11.68 19.31 22.77
CA GLU A 268 -11.65 20.55 23.56
C GLU A 268 -13.06 21.05 23.96
N ASP A 269 -14.12 20.61 23.29
CA ASP A 269 -15.51 20.96 23.67
C ASP A 269 -16.04 20.02 24.76
N GLU A 270 -15.89 20.46 26.02
CA GLU A 270 -16.37 19.74 27.20
C GLU A 270 -17.87 19.41 27.18
N LYS A 271 -18.70 20.11 26.41
CA LYS A 271 -20.16 19.89 26.37
C LYS A 271 -20.56 18.67 25.56
N GLU A 272 -19.70 18.20 24.66
CA GLU A 272 -19.98 17.02 23.82
C GLU A 272 -19.76 15.69 24.57
N TRP A 273 -19.04 15.72 25.69
CA TRP A 273 -18.70 14.55 26.47
C TRP A 273 -19.86 14.07 27.34
N GLN A 274 -20.13 12.76 27.29
CA GLN A 274 -21.07 12.10 28.17
C GLN A 274 -20.33 11.37 29.28
N GLU A 275 -20.52 11.82 30.52
CA GLU A 275 -19.97 11.15 31.71
C GLU A 275 -20.50 9.71 31.83
N ALA A 276 -19.64 8.79 32.20
CA ALA A 276 -19.93 7.38 32.39
C ALA A 276 -19.27 6.85 33.67
N VAL A 277 -19.70 5.68 34.09
CA VAL A 277 -19.19 5.00 35.28
C VAL A 277 -18.65 3.64 34.86
N PHE A 278 -17.54 3.20 35.43
CA PHE A 278 -16.97 1.90 35.16
C PHE A 278 -17.69 0.81 35.96
N ASN A 279 -18.04 -0.29 35.29
CA ASN A 279 -18.80 -1.41 35.87
C ASN A 279 -17.93 -2.68 36.03
N GLY A 280 -16.73 -2.70 35.45
CA GLY A 280 -15.73 -3.76 35.65
C GLY A 280 -15.21 -4.40 34.37
N ILE A 281 -14.42 -5.45 34.55
CA ILE A 281 -13.82 -6.22 33.45
C ILE A 281 -14.54 -7.57 33.31
N THR A 282 -14.98 -7.90 32.11
CA THR A 282 -15.60 -9.20 31.78
C THR A 282 -14.82 -9.93 30.69
N PHE A 283 -14.76 -11.25 30.79
CA PHE A 283 -14.11 -12.13 29.82
C PHE A 283 -15.17 -13.02 29.18
N HIS A 284 -15.22 -13.03 27.85
CA HIS A 284 -16.22 -13.77 27.09
C HIS A 284 -15.53 -14.71 26.10
N ASN A 285 -16.14 -15.87 25.88
CA ASN A 285 -15.79 -16.77 24.78
C ASN A 285 -16.97 -16.76 23.81
N ILE A 286 -16.72 -16.39 22.55
CA ILE A 286 -17.75 -16.15 21.53
C ILE A 286 -17.38 -17.00 20.31
N GLY A 287 -17.86 -18.24 20.25
CA GLY A 287 -17.42 -19.20 19.23
C GLY A 287 -15.89 -19.38 19.26
N ASN A 288 -15.22 -18.96 18.18
CA ASN A 288 -13.75 -19.00 18.07
C ASN A 288 -13.03 -17.76 18.60
N PHE A 289 -13.78 -16.75 19.05
CA PHE A 289 -13.24 -15.50 19.59
C PHE A 289 -13.16 -15.53 21.11
N GLN A 290 -12.25 -14.74 21.63
CA GLN A 290 -12.21 -14.34 23.03
C GLN A 290 -12.31 -12.82 23.08
N ALA A 291 -13.17 -12.32 23.97
CA ALA A 291 -13.32 -10.90 24.19
C ALA A 291 -12.94 -10.55 25.62
N THR A 292 -12.09 -9.53 25.76
CA THR A 292 -11.92 -8.81 27.02
C THR A 292 -12.70 -7.52 26.93
N ARG A 293 -13.81 -7.43 27.68
CA ARG A 293 -14.72 -6.29 27.66
C ARG A 293 -14.52 -5.42 28.90
N LEU A 294 -14.37 -4.12 28.67
CA LEU A 294 -14.46 -3.06 29.66
C LEU A 294 -15.90 -2.54 29.64
N ASP A 295 -16.64 -2.81 30.70
CA ASP A 295 -18.04 -2.42 30.82
C ASP A 295 -18.16 -1.06 31.51
N PHE A 296 -18.93 -0.14 30.90
CA PHE A 296 -19.30 1.14 31.49
C PHE A 296 -20.82 1.30 31.50
N SER A 297 -21.33 2.27 32.27
CA SER A 297 -22.78 2.51 32.38
C SER A 297 -23.46 2.84 31.04
N LYS A 298 -22.77 3.54 30.14
CA LYS A 298 -23.32 4.04 28.86
C LYS A 298 -22.75 3.38 27.60
N PHE A 299 -21.60 2.71 27.70
CA PHE A 299 -20.91 2.09 26.58
C PHE A 299 -20.06 0.90 27.04
N SER A 300 -19.49 0.13 26.13
CA SER A 300 -18.44 -0.84 26.43
C SER A 300 -17.32 -0.77 25.38
N ILE A 301 -16.14 -1.27 25.72
CA ILE A 301 -15.03 -1.48 24.78
C ILE A 301 -14.61 -2.95 24.88
N SER A 302 -14.63 -3.67 23.77
CA SER A 302 -14.24 -5.08 23.70
C SER A 302 -13.01 -5.25 22.83
N PHE A 303 -11.94 -5.80 23.41
CA PHE A 303 -10.74 -6.23 22.67
C PHE A 303 -10.96 -7.66 22.20
N LEU A 304 -11.04 -7.87 20.89
CA LEU A 304 -11.33 -9.18 20.31
C LEU A 304 -10.06 -9.87 19.83
N GLU A 305 -9.88 -11.12 20.24
CA GLU A 305 -8.83 -12.02 19.79
C GLU A 305 -9.45 -13.26 19.18
N ARG A 306 -8.79 -13.89 18.20
CA ARG A 306 -9.22 -15.18 17.62
C ARG A 306 -8.07 -16.18 17.64
N PRO A 307 -7.75 -16.76 18.81
CA PRO A 307 -6.47 -17.43 19.06
C PRO A 307 -6.05 -18.52 18.07
N ASN A 308 -7.01 -19.26 17.52
CA ASN A 308 -6.73 -20.42 16.67
C ASN A 308 -6.58 -20.08 15.19
N PHE A 309 -7.19 -18.98 14.72
CA PHE A 309 -7.33 -18.69 13.29
C PHE A 309 -6.80 -17.31 12.87
N GLY A 310 -6.38 -16.48 13.82
CA GLY A 310 -5.99 -15.11 13.56
C GLY A 310 -7.19 -14.16 13.41
N ILE A 311 -6.90 -12.87 13.53
CA ILE A 311 -7.85 -11.77 13.41
C ILE A 311 -7.20 -10.67 12.57
N ASP A 312 -7.86 -10.31 11.48
CA ASP A 312 -7.44 -9.31 10.50
C ASP A 312 -8.72 -8.82 9.82
N ASP A 313 -8.95 -7.51 9.81
CA ASP A 313 -10.11 -6.83 9.22
C ASP A 313 -11.48 -7.43 9.59
N LEU A 314 -11.91 -7.25 10.83
CA LEU A 314 -13.30 -7.57 11.23
C LEU A 314 -14.33 -6.91 10.27
N PRO A 315 -15.47 -7.56 9.98
CA PRO A 315 -16.40 -7.03 8.98
C PRO A 315 -16.99 -5.65 9.31
N GLU A 316 -16.98 -4.75 8.32
CA GLU A 316 -17.49 -3.37 8.49
C GLU A 316 -18.95 -3.30 8.99
N GLN A 317 -19.79 -4.28 8.59
CA GLN A 317 -21.19 -4.37 9.01
C GLN A 317 -21.41 -4.45 10.52
N LEU A 318 -20.38 -4.77 11.31
CA LEU A 318 -20.46 -4.76 12.77
C LEU A 318 -20.70 -3.34 13.33
N TRP A 319 -20.32 -2.29 12.60
CA TRP A 319 -20.54 -0.90 13.03
C TRP A 319 -22.00 -0.55 13.27
N GLU A 320 -22.93 -1.19 12.56
CA GLU A 320 -24.37 -0.98 12.79
C GLU A 320 -24.77 -1.34 14.22
N GLU A 321 -24.30 -2.49 14.73
CA GLU A 321 -24.56 -2.93 16.09
C GLU A 321 -23.73 -2.14 17.10
N ILE A 322 -22.45 -1.86 16.79
CA ILE A 322 -21.55 -1.08 17.66
C ILE A 322 -22.16 0.28 18.00
N ILE A 323 -22.63 1.03 17.00
CA ILE A 323 -23.19 2.37 17.20
C ILE A 323 -24.57 2.31 17.84
N LYS A 324 -25.40 1.33 17.49
CA LYS A 324 -26.74 1.17 18.05
C LYS A 324 -26.72 0.87 19.56
N TYR A 325 -25.76 0.05 20.00
CA TYR A 325 -25.66 -0.40 21.39
C TYR A 325 -24.54 0.29 22.19
N ASN A 326 -23.74 1.15 21.56
CA ASN A 326 -22.50 1.72 22.12
C ASN A 326 -21.55 0.65 22.67
N ASN A 327 -21.45 -0.48 21.98
CA ASN A 327 -20.54 -1.58 22.33
C ASN A 327 -19.38 -1.55 21.33
N PHE A 328 -18.35 -0.76 21.62
CA PHE A 328 -17.22 -0.56 20.73
C PHE A 328 -16.29 -1.77 20.70
N VAL A 329 -15.70 -2.02 19.53
CA VAL A 329 -14.82 -3.16 19.29
C VAL A 329 -13.47 -2.65 18.84
N VAL A 330 -12.43 -3.20 19.46
CA VAL A 330 -11.06 -3.13 18.99
C VAL A 330 -10.75 -4.46 18.30
N ASP A 331 -10.49 -4.37 17.00
CA ASP A 331 -9.79 -5.43 16.29
C ASP A 331 -8.35 -5.41 16.78
N THR A 332 -7.93 -6.45 17.51
CA THR A 332 -6.58 -6.48 18.08
C THR A 332 -5.52 -6.68 17.03
N HIS A 333 -5.91 -7.22 15.86
CA HIS A 333 -5.05 -7.45 14.71
C HIS A 333 -3.73 -8.16 15.09
N ASN A 334 -3.83 -9.02 16.11
CA ASN A 334 -2.68 -9.51 16.86
C ASN A 334 -2.12 -10.82 16.32
N THR A 335 -2.74 -11.42 15.32
CA THR A 335 -2.23 -12.62 14.64
C THR A 335 -2.80 -12.67 13.23
N PHE A 336 -1.94 -12.85 12.23
CA PHE A 336 -2.35 -12.88 10.83
C PHE A 336 -3.38 -13.98 10.58
N LEU A 337 -4.34 -13.73 9.67
CA LEU A 337 -5.38 -14.70 9.36
C LEU A 337 -4.81 -15.98 8.74
N SER A 338 -5.18 -17.12 9.32
CA SER A 338 -5.01 -18.43 8.69
C SER A 338 -6.29 -18.93 8.01
N ARG A 339 -7.44 -18.35 8.38
CA ARG A 339 -8.77 -18.72 7.85
C ARG A 339 -9.70 -17.52 7.94
N ASP A 340 -10.38 -17.17 6.85
CA ASP A 340 -11.40 -16.13 6.81
C ASP A 340 -12.52 -16.35 7.86
N PHE A 341 -13.27 -15.29 8.15
CA PHE A 341 -14.45 -15.37 9.01
C PHE A 341 -15.61 -16.06 8.28
N ASP A 342 -16.24 -17.02 8.94
CA ASP A 342 -17.47 -17.60 8.42
C ASP A 342 -18.71 -16.79 8.86
N LYS A 343 -19.86 -17.08 8.25
CA LYS A 343 -21.09 -16.35 8.54
C LYS A 343 -21.59 -16.54 9.98
N ILE A 344 -21.30 -17.68 10.59
CA ILE A 344 -21.75 -18.02 11.95
C ILE A 344 -20.94 -17.17 12.93
N GLU A 345 -19.62 -17.14 12.77
CA GLU A 345 -18.70 -16.29 13.53
C GLU A 345 -19.13 -14.82 13.52
N ILE A 346 -19.57 -14.31 12.36
CA ILE A 346 -20.03 -12.92 12.26
C ILE A 346 -21.35 -12.71 13.00
N GLU A 347 -22.28 -13.67 12.95
CA GLU A 347 -23.55 -13.54 13.68
C GLU A 347 -23.34 -13.67 15.20
N ASP A 348 -22.45 -14.56 15.65
CA ASP A 348 -22.07 -14.68 17.07
C ASP A 348 -21.52 -13.35 17.60
N LEU A 349 -20.68 -12.66 16.81
CA LEU A 349 -20.21 -11.31 17.15
C LEU A 349 -21.34 -10.28 17.18
N LYS A 350 -22.31 -10.33 16.25
CA LYS A 350 -23.48 -9.45 16.28
C LYS A 350 -24.33 -9.69 17.52
N GLU A 351 -24.55 -10.95 17.90
CA GLU A 351 -25.27 -11.31 19.12
C GLU A 351 -24.56 -10.76 20.36
N PHE A 352 -23.25 -11.00 20.48
CA PHE A 352 -22.42 -10.44 21.55
C PHE A 352 -22.51 -8.91 21.65
N LEU A 353 -22.60 -8.21 20.53
CA LEU A 353 -22.73 -6.74 20.49
C LEU A 353 -24.14 -6.26 20.86
N ARG A 354 -25.17 -7.10 20.70
CA ARG A 354 -26.56 -6.81 21.12
C ARG A 354 -26.77 -7.06 22.62
N GLU A 355 -25.89 -7.84 23.25
CA GLU A 355 -25.97 -8.13 24.68
C GLU A 355 -26.02 -6.84 25.52
N LYS A 356 -26.85 -6.88 26.56
CA LYS A 356 -26.87 -5.81 27.55
C LYS A 356 -25.56 -5.83 28.33
N ARG A 357 -25.01 -4.63 28.53
CA ARG A 357 -23.81 -4.40 29.35
C ARG A 357 -23.98 -5.05 30.73
N GLN A 358 -22.97 -5.78 31.16
CA GLN A 358 -22.98 -6.48 32.44
C GLN A 358 -22.41 -5.58 33.55
N GLY A 359 -22.80 -5.87 34.80
CA GLY A 359 -22.37 -5.11 35.97
C GLY A 359 -23.37 -4.01 36.35
N THR A 360 -24.13 -4.26 37.42
CA THR A 360 -24.96 -3.25 38.10
C THR A 360 -24.20 -2.55 39.23
N SER A 361 -23.02 -3.07 39.60
CA SER A 361 -22.15 -2.50 40.63
C SER A 361 -21.11 -1.57 40.00
N GLN A 362 -21.16 -0.29 40.37
CA GLN A 362 -20.11 0.67 40.08
C GLN A 362 -18.79 0.20 40.71
N LYS A 363 -17.77 -0.03 39.87
CA LYS A 363 -16.40 -0.35 40.30
C LYS A 363 -15.48 0.85 40.08
N LYS A 364 -14.38 0.88 40.82
CA LYS A 364 -13.30 1.84 40.59
C LYS A 364 -12.45 1.38 39.41
N LEU A 365 -12.12 2.30 38.51
CA LEU A 365 -11.21 2.05 37.40
C LEU A 365 -9.81 2.49 37.81
N TYR A 366 -8.82 1.63 37.61
CA TYR A 366 -7.42 1.97 37.78
C TYR A 366 -6.65 1.77 36.49
N ILE A 367 -5.80 2.73 36.14
CA ILE A 367 -4.97 2.69 34.93
C ILE A 367 -3.51 2.97 35.28
N GLY A 368 -2.64 2.10 34.79
CA GLY A 368 -1.20 2.28 34.77
C GLY A 368 -0.69 2.38 33.34
N TYR A 369 0.39 3.14 33.12
CA TYR A 369 0.96 3.37 31.80
C TYR A 369 2.48 3.34 31.82
N ALA A 370 3.08 2.70 30.81
CA ALA A 370 4.50 2.78 30.54
C ALA A 370 4.79 2.70 29.03
N GLU A 371 5.90 3.31 28.62
CA GLU A 371 6.44 3.19 27.27
C GLU A 371 7.83 2.55 27.31
N SER A 372 8.17 1.83 26.25
CA SER A 372 9.51 1.29 26.04
C SER A 372 9.84 1.27 24.55
N LEU A 373 11.07 0.87 24.20
CA LEU A 373 11.53 0.76 22.83
C LEU A 373 11.99 -0.67 22.55
N LEU A 374 11.55 -1.21 21.42
CA LEU A 374 12.07 -2.44 20.85
C LEU A 374 13.50 -2.23 20.30
N PRO A 375 14.35 -3.27 20.33
CA PRO A 375 15.61 -3.30 19.62
C PRO A 375 15.48 -3.00 18.11
N ASN A 376 16.55 -2.44 17.53
CA ASN A 376 16.58 -2.08 16.10
C ASN A 376 16.50 -3.28 15.16
N ASN A 377 16.88 -4.48 15.62
CA ASN A 377 16.81 -5.73 14.85
C ASN A 377 15.42 -6.38 14.85
N CYS A 378 14.41 -5.80 15.51
CA CYS A 378 13.06 -6.35 15.51
C CYS A 378 12.36 -6.06 14.18
N ASP A 379 12.10 -7.09 13.40
CA ASP A 379 11.44 -7.00 12.09
C ASP A 379 9.91 -6.92 12.21
N GLY A 380 9.28 -6.24 11.24
CA GLY A 380 7.81 -6.16 11.15
C GLY A 380 7.13 -5.08 12.00
N TYR A 381 7.92 -4.16 12.59
CA TYR A 381 7.42 -3.02 13.36
C TYR A 381 7.72 -1.71 12.62
N CYS A 382 6.67 -0.95 12.29
CA CYS A 382 6.75 0.36 11.63
C CYS A 382 7.31 1.45 12.56
N ASN A 383 7.04 1.33 13.86
CA ASN A 383 7.67 2.13 14.91
C ASN A 383 8.06 1.22 16.08
N LYS A 384 9.25 1.44 16.65
CA LYS A 384 9.81 0.60 17.72
C LYS A 384 9.22 0.89 19.09
N ARG A 385 8.41 1.92 19.24
CA ARG A 385 7.74 2.25 20.51
C ARG A 385 6.72 1.18 20.90
N ILE A 386 6.81 0.73 22.14
CA ILE A 386 5.82 -0.11 22.81
C ILE A 386 5.07 0.78 23.78
N ARG A 387 3.74 0.69 23.79
CA ARG A 387 2.89 1.35 24.78
C ARG A 387 2.12 0.31 25.56
N THR A 388 2.25 0.32 26.88
CA THR A 388 1.57 -0.66 27.73
C THR A 388 0.62 0.02 28.69
N PHE A 389 -0.62 -0.45 28.71
CA PHE A 389 -1.64 -0.04 29.66
C PHE A 389 -1.96 -1.21 30.58
N VAL A 390 -1.95 -0.98 31.88
CA VAL A 390 -2.60 -1.90 32.80
C VAL A 390 -3.93 -1.30 33.21
N ILE A 391 -5.00 -2.07 33.07
CA ILE A 391 -6.35 -1.69 33.48
C ILE A 391 -6.80 -2.64 34.58
N SER A 392 -7.34 -2.11 35.68
CA SER A 392 -7.83 -2.91 36.80
C SER A 392 -9.16 -2.40 37.31
N ASP A 393 -10.03 -3.33 37.74
CA ASP A 393 -11.28 -3.03 38.46
C ASP A 393 -11.16 -3.24 39.99
N GLY A 394 -9.93 -3.47 40.47
CA GLY A 394 -9.60 -3.80 41.86
C GLY A 394 -9.55 -5.31 42.13
N GLU A 395 -10.24 -6.12 41.34
CA GLU A 395 -10.25 -7.59 41.44
C GLU A 395 -9.51 -8.23 40.27
N LYS A 396 -9.89 -7.81 39.05
CA LYS A 396 -9.30 -8.25 37.79
C LYS A 396 -8.39 -7.17 37.25
N LYS A 397 -7.37 -7.62 36.55
CA LYS A 397 -6.32 -6.80 35.98
C LYS A 397 -5.93 -7.33 34.61
N ILE A 398 -5.83 -6.46 33.63
CA ILE A 398 -5.40 -6.80 32.28
C ILE A 398 -4.26 -5.89 31.85
N ALA A 399 -3.38 -6.40 30.99
CA ALA A 399 -2.37 -5.60 30.30
C ALA A 399 -2.70 -5.54 28.80
N ILE A 400 -2.76 -4.34 28.24
CA ILE A 400 -2.84 -4.10 26.79
C ILE A 400 -1.46 -3.64 26.34
N VAL A 401 -0.80 -4.43 25.50
CA VAL A 401 0.54 -4.14 24.96
C VAL A 401 0.39 -3.77 23.50
N TYR A 402 0.52 -2.49 23.21
CA TYR A 402 0.29 -1.88 21.90
C TYR A 402 1.60 -1.73 21.12
N PHE A 403 1.62 -2.28 19.91
CA PHE A 403 2.75 -2.24 18.98
C PHE A 403 2.36 -1.58 17.66
N TYR A 404 3.22 -0.72 17.13
CA TYR A 404 3.05 -0.13 15.80
C TYR A 404 3.51 -1.10 14.72
N ALA A 405 2.62 -2.02 14.36
CA ALA A 405 2.77 -2.99 13.29
C ALA A 405 1.43 -3.15 12.55
N ASN A 406 1.45 -3.76 11.36
CA ASN A 406 0.22 -4.15 10.67
C ASN A 406 -0.41 -5.34 11.43
N ASN A 407 0.16 -6.53 11.27
CA ASN A 407 -0.25 -7.75 11.98
C ASN A 407 0.94 -8.38 12.71
N SER A 408 0.76 -9.54 13.36
CA SER A 408 1.84 -10.27 14.05
C SER A 408 1.85 -11.77 13.77
N GLU A 409 3.02 -12.39 13.90
CA GLU A 409 3.15 -13.86 13.92
C GLU A 409 2.62 -14.43 15.25
N ARG A 410 2.09 -15.66 15.21
CA ARG A 410 1.51 -16.30 16.41
C ARG A 410 2.53 -16.40 17.54
N GLU A 411 3.77 -16.72 17.20
CA GLU A 411 4.90 -16.82 18.13
C GLU A 411 5.16 -15.49 18.85
N THR A 412 5.00 -14.35 18.15
CA THR A 412 5.12 -13.02 18.75
C THR A 412 4.03 -12.84 19.80
N ARG A 413 2.76 -13.04 19.43
CA ARG A 413 1.63 -12.95 20.35
C ARG A 413 1.81 -13.84 21.58
N ASP A 414 2.27 -15.07 21.41
CA ASP A 414 2.48 -16.02 22.50
C ASP A 414 3.55 -15.55 23.49
N ILE A 415 4.66 -14.97 22.99
CA ILE A 415 5.68 -14.35 23.83
C ILE A 415 5.10 -13.18 24.64
N ILE A 416 4.28 -12.33 24.01
CA ILE A 416 3.63 -11.20 24.69
C ILE A 416 2.67 -11.69 25.76
N ALA A 417 1.79 -12.65 25.45
CA ALA A 417 0.86 -13.23 26.40
C ALA A 417 1.59 -13.82 27.62
N LYS A 418 2.67 -14.58 27.37
CA LYS A 418 3.51 -15.18 28.41
C LYS A 418 4.22 -14.13 29.28
N SER A 419 4.53 -12.96 28.72
CA SER A 419 5.26 -11.90 29.44
C SER A 419 4.49 -11.36 30.64
N GLY A 420 3.15 -11.34 30.58
CA GLY A 420 2.30 -10.91 31.69
C GLY A 420 1.83 -12.03 32.63
N GLU A 421 2.21 -13.28 32.40
CA GLU A 421 1.89 -14.39 33.32
C GLU A 421 2.39 -14.08 34.75
N GLY A 422 1.51 -14.31 35.72
CA GLY A 422 1.75 -14.03 37.13
C GLY A 422 1.68 -12.54 37.52
N LEU A 423 1.46 -11.62 36.57
CA LEU A 423 1.34 -10.17 36.81
C LEU A 423 -0.09 -9.66 36.66
N VAL A 424 -0.81 -10.19 35.67
CA VAL A 424 -2.18 -9.80 35.27
C VAL A 424 -3.00 -11.04 34.89
N ASP A 425 -4.33 -10.92 34.89
CA ASP A 425 -5.24 -12.01 34.51
C ASP A 425 -5.22 -12.30 33.00
N ARG A 426 -5.05 -11.26 32.17
CA ARG A 426 -4.88 -11.39 30.71
C ARG A 426 -3.91 -10.34 30.17
N THR A 427 -3.08 -10.75 29.22
CA THR A 427 -2.23 -9.86 28.44
C THR A 427 -2.66 -9.91 26.98
N ILE A 428 -3.00 -8.75 26.43
CA ILE A 428 -3.58 -8.59 25.11
C ILE A 428 -2.57 -7.82 24.27
N MET A 429 -2.01 -8.50 23.26
CA MET A 429 -1.25 -7.81 22.22
C MET A 429 -2.23 -7.09 21.30
N VAL A 430 -1.92 -5.84 20.95
CA VAL A 430 -2.72 -5.04 20.01
C VAL A 430 -1.79 -4.39 19.00
N THR A 431 -2.17 -4.46 17.73
CA THR A 431 -1.60 -3.62 16.67
C THR A 431 -2.71 -2.78 16.05
N PRO A 432 -2.43 -1.57 15.56
CA PRO A 432 -3.46 -0.73 14.97
C PRO A 432 -3.70 -1.02 13.50
N ASP A 433 -3.14 -2.08 12.92
CA ASP A 433 -3.01 -2.21 11.46
C ASP A 433 -2.18 -1.06 10.83
N ASP A 434 -0.93 -0.91 11.28
CA ASP A 434 -0.03 0.13 10.78
C ASP A 434 0.50 -0.19 9.37
N HIS A 435 -0.10 0.41 8.34
CA HIS A 435 0.41 0.37 6.97
C HIS A 435 1.46 1.43 6.64
N SER A 436 1.92 2.25 7.59
CA SER A 436 2.86 3.34 7.30
C SER A 436 4.24 2.85 6.82
N CYS A 437 4.60 1.61 7.16
CA CYS A 437 5.80 0.94 6.65
C CYS A 437 5.50 -0.12 5.57
N ALA A 438 4.24 -0.31 5.18
CA ALA A 438 3.86 -1.16 4.05
C ALA A 438 4.41 -0.56 2.73
N GLY A 439 4.65 -1.41 1.72
CA GLY A 439 5.20 -0.99 0.43
C GLY A 439 6.62 -0.39 0.48
N SER A 440 7.33 -0.57 1.61
CA SER A 440 8.74 -0.20 1.78
C SER A 440 9.71 -1.19 1.11
N SER A 441 9.27 -2.44 0.90
CA SER A 441 10.00 -3.50 0.20
C SER A 441 9.29 -3.89 -1.10
N MET A 442 10.07 -4.22 -2.15
CA MET A 442 9.52 -4.76 -3.40
C MET A 442 9.10 -6.24 -3.28
N VAL A 443 9.47 -6.92 -2.18
CA VAL A 443 9.33 -8.38 -2.01
C VAL A 443 8.06 -8.75 -1.23
N ALA A 444 7.62 -7.90 -0.30
CA ALA A 444 6.42 -8.11 0.51
C ALA A 444 5.62 -6.82 0.65
N THR A 445 4.29 -6.94 0.56
CA THR A 445 3.30 -5.88 0.79
C THR A 445 3.45 -5.27 2.18
N TYR A 446 3.66 -6.11 3.19
CA TYR A 446 4.12 -5.76 4.53
C TYR A 446 4.87 -6.95 5.15
N LEU A 447 5.49 -6.75 6.32
CA LEU A 447 6.09 -7.81 7.13
C LEU A 447 5.37 -7.83 8.49
N PRO A 448 4.77 -8.95 8.93
CA PRO A 448 4.13 -9.02 10.23
C PRO A 448 5.19 -8.89 11.34
N ALA A 449 4.78 -8.40 12.51
CA ALA A 449 5.61 -8.31 13.69
C ALA A 449 6.13 -9.69 14.12
N ARG A 450 7.45 -9.81 14.18
CA ARG A 450 8.17 -11.06 14.50
C ARG A 450 8.79 -11.03 15.89
N PRO A 451 9.03 -12.19 16.51
CA PRO A 451 9.84 -12.25 17.71
C PRO A 451 11.22 -11.64 17.46
N CYS A 452 11.76 -11.00 18.49
CA CYS A 452 13.14 -10.50 18.48
C CYS A 452 13.80 -10.70 19.84
N ASP A 453 15.11 -10.54 19.86
CA ASP A 453 15.93 -10.82 21.04
C ASP A 453 15.44 -10.03 22.25
N ASN A 454 15.37 -10.72 23.40
CA ASN A 454 15.00 -10.14 24.68
C ASN A 454 13.58 -9.53 24.75
N MET A 455 12.71 -9.76 23.75
CA MET A 455 11.35 -9.20 23.71
C MET A 455 10.54 -9.54 24.97
N TYR A 456 10.59 -10.79 25.43
CA TYR A 456 9.90 -11.24 26.65
C TYR A 456 10.23 -10.34 27.86
N ASN A 457 11.52 -10.12 28.12
CA ASN A 457 11.95 -9.34 29.29
C ASN A 457 11.61 -7.86 29.14
N ILE A 458 11.74 -7.30 27.93
CA ILE A 458 11.38 -5.90 27.65
C ILE A 458 9.89 -5.68 27.92
N VAL A 459 9.04 -6.56 27.39
CA VAL A 459 7.58 -6.46 27.53
C VAL A 459 7.17 -6.69 28.97
N ARG A 460 7.69 -7.74 29.62
CA ARG A 460 7.43 -8.01 31.04
C ARG A 460 7.80 -6.81 31.91
N LYS A 461 9.00 -6.25 31.73
CA LYS A 461 9.44 -5.06 32.47
C LYS A 461 8.51 -3.87 32.19
N THR A 462 8.09 -3.67 30.95
CA THR A 462 7.17 -2.57 30.60
C THR A 462 5.79 -2.76 31.27
N ILE A 463 5.32 -4.01 31.42
CA ILE A 463 4.12 -4.32 32.20
C ILE A 463 4.34 -4.01 33.68
N GLU A 464 5.48 -4.40 34.27
CA GLU A 464 5.84 -4.09 35.67
C GLU A 464 5.94 -2.57 35.92
N ASP A 465 6.56 -1.83 35.00
CA ASP A 465 6.65 -0.37 35.06
C ASP A 465 5.24 0.25 34.98
N ALA A 466 4.38 -0.25 34.09
CA ALA A 466 2.98 0.19 34.01
C ALA A 466 2.19 -0.16 35.29
N LEU A 467 2.46 -1.30 35.91
CA LEU A 467 1.86 -1.69 37.20
C LEU A 467 2.26 -0.72 38.32
N SER A 468 3.51 -0.27 38.32
CA SER A 468 4.02 0.67 39.32
C SER A 468 3.40 2.07 39.20
N SER A 469 2.86 2.43 38.02
CA SER A 469 2.24 3.73 37.74
C SER A 469 0.72 3.72 37.81
N VAL A 470 0.11 2.64 38.33
CA VAL A 470 -1.35 2.51 38.45
C VAL A 470 -1.94 3.58 39.36
N LYS A 471 -2.90 4.34 38.83
CA LYS A 471 -3.68 5.35 39.55
C LYS A 471 -5.18 5.15 39.33
N GLU A 472 -6.00 5.56 40.30
CA GLU A 472 -7.46 5.59 40.15
C GLU A 472 -7.85 6.65 39.12
N VAL A 473 -8.72 6.30 38.18
CA VAL A 473 -9.26 7.21 37.16
C VAL A 473 -10.40 8.02 37.78
N SER A 474 -10.29 9.34 37.73
CA SER A 474 -11.26 10.23 38.39
C SER A 474 -12.44 10.56 37.48
N ARG A 475 -12.19 10.75 36.18
CA ARG A 475 -13.21 11.14 35.21
C ARG A 475 -13.22 10.19 34.03
N ILE A 476 -14.41 9.68 33.73
CA ILE A 476 -14.66 8.77 32.62
C ILE A 476 -15.77 9.39 31.79
N SER A 477 -15.47 9.70 30.53
CA SER A 477 -16.48 10.19 29.60
C SER A 477 -16.25 9.64 28.21
N PHE A 478 -17.30 9.65 27.40
CA PHE A 478 -17.19 9.25 26.00
C PHE A 478 -18.02 10.17 25.10
N MET A 479 -17.66 10.19 23.83
CA MET A 479 -18.48 10.77 22.77
C MET A 479 -18.30 9.99 21.48
N VAL A 480 -19.28 10.10 20.58
CA VAL A 480 -19.21 9.55 19.23
C VAL A 480 -19.26 10.71 18.25
N VAL A 481 -18.14 11.00 17.61
CA VAL A 481 -18.07 12.04 16.59
C VAL A 481 -18.60 11.47 15.28
N LYS A 482 -19.65 12.11 14.75
CA LYS A 482 -20.21 11.80 13.43
C LYS A 482 -19.73 12.84 12.43
N LEU A 483 -19.17 12.40 11.33
CA LEU A 483 -18.71 13.29 10.27
C LEU A 483 -18.72 12.58 8.91
N ARG A 484 -18.64 13.36 7.84
CA ARG A 484 -18.46 12.82 6.48
C ARG A 484 -17.00 12.86 6.08
N ALA A 485 -16.53 11.77 5.46
CA ALA A 485 -15.19 11.64 4.95
C ALA A 485 -15.20 11.01 3.55
N LYS A 486 -14.21 11.37 2.73
CA LYS A 486 -13.97 10.71 1.43
C LYS A 486 -13.23 9.40 1.62
N MET A 487 -13.89 8.31 1.26
CA MET A 487 -13.37 6.95 1.38
C MET A 487 -13.02 6.40 -0.01
N ILE A 488 -12.03 5.51 -0.09
CA ILE A 488 -11.66 4.87 -1.36
C ILE A 488 -12.86 4.13 -1.97
N GLY A 489 -13.65 3.42 -1.16
CA GLY A 489 -14.85 2.71 -1.60
C GLY A 489 -14.54 1.47 -2.43
N LYS A 490 -15.54 1.00 -3.18
CA LYS A 490 -15.47 -0.28 -3.94
C LYS A 490 -14.49 -0.26 -5.11
N ILE A 491 -13.88 0.88 -5.41
CA ILE A 491 -12.86 0.94 -6.46
C ILE A 491 -11.66 0.05 -6.14
N ILE A 492 -11.35 -0.19 -4.86
CA ILE A 492 -10.19 -1.01 -4.48
C ILE A 492 -10.37 -2.49 -4.84
N SER A 493 -11.55 -3.07 -4.60
CA SER A 493 -11.87 -4.45 -4.98
C SER A 493 -11.91 -4.61 -6.51
N SER A 494 -12.48 -3.61 -7.18
CA SER A 494 -12.42 -3.44 -8.63
C SER A 494 -10.98 -3.38 -9.19
N MET A 495 -10.06 -2.71 -8.49
CA MET A 495 -8.64 -2.64 -8.87
C MET A 495 -7.94 -3.99 -8.75
N LEU A 496 -8.26 -4.80 -7.73
CA LEU A 496 -7.71 -6.15 -7.55
C LEU A 496 -8.15 -7.09 -8.69
N GLU A 497 -9.44 -7.08 -9.04
CA GLU A 497 -9.95 -7.84 -10.18
C GLU A 497 -9.31 -7.38 -11.51
N GLY A 498 -9.16 -6.06 -11.67
CA GLY A 498 -8.45 -5.46 -12.78
C GLY A 498 -7.00 -5.94 -12.85
N LEU A 499 -6.28 -5.96 -11.73
CA LEU A 499 -4.90 -6.43 -11.66
C LEU A 499 -4.78 -7.90 -12.10
N GLU A 500 -5.67 -8.77 -11.65
CA GLU A 500 -5.65 -10.18 -12.03
C GLU A 500 -5.85 -10.35 -13.55
N LYS A 501 -6.94 -9.78 -14.09
CA LYS A 501 -7.35 -10.02 -15.48
C LYS A 501 -6.48 -9.26 -16.47
N VAL A 502 -6.17 -7.99 -16.19
CA VAL A 502 -5.31 -7.15 -17.05
C VAL A 502 -3.85 -7.57 -16.89
N GLY A 503 -3.39 -7.84 -15.67
CA GLY A 503 -2.05 -8.34 -15.42
C GLY A 503 -1.78 -9.66 -16.16
N ASN A 504 -2.76 -10.58 -16.16
CA ASN A 504 -2.64 -11.83 -16.92
C ASN A 504 -2.54 -11.58 -18.41
N PHE A 505 -3.38 -10.70 -18.96
CA PHE A 505 -3.34 -10.31 -20.37
C PHE A 505 -1.98 -9.70 -20.74
N VAL A 506 -1.48 -8.72 -19.99
CA VAL A 506 -0.18 -8.08 -20.23
C VAL A 506 0.95 -9.10 -20.10
N SER A 507 0.92 -9.97 -19.09
CA SER A 507 1.96 -10.99 -18.89
C SER A 507 2.06 -12.02 -20.02
N ARG A 508 0.96 -12.29 -20.74
CA ARG A 508 0.95 -13.18 -21.91
C ARG A 508 1.30 -12.47 -23.21
N THR A 509 1.19 -11.14 -23.25
CA THR A 509 1.31 -10.33 -24.47
C THR A 509 2.45 -9.30 -24.42
N PHE A 510 3.25 -9.25 -23.36
CA PHE A 510 4.35 -8.28 -23.21
C PHE A 510 5.39 -8.35 -24.32
N TRP A 511 5.51 -9.51 -24.98
CA TRP A 511 6.41 -9.73 -26.12
C TRP A 511 5.88 -9.09 -27.41
N VAL A 512 4.59 -8.75 -27.49
CA VAL A 512 3.98 -8.18 -28.71
C VAL A 512 4.66 -6.87 -29.11
N PRO A 513 4.82 -5.86 -28.22
CA PRO A 513 5.60 -4.66 -28.53
C PRO A 513 7.05 -4.93 -28.96
N LEU A 514 7.65 -6.04 -28.52
CA LEU A 514 9.04 -6.40 -28.85
C LEU A 514 9.14 -7.05 -30.25
N ALA A 515 8.22 -7.94 -30.59
CA ALA A 515 8.23 -8.66 -31.87
C ALA A 515 7.61 -7.86 -33.01
N LEU A 516 6.65 -6.98 -32.70
CA LEU A 516 5.87 -6.22 -33.67
C LEU A 516 6.74 -5.47 -34.70
N PRO A 517 7.77 -4.69 -34.31
CA PRO A 517 8.56 -3.95 -35.29
C PRO A 517 9.30 -4.85 -36.29
N TYR A 518 9.81 -5.99 -35.82
CA TYR A 518 10.48 -6.98 -36.67
C TYR A 518 9.50 -7.65 -37.64
N PHE A 519 8.28 -7.96 -37.19
CA PHE A 519 7.25 -8.50 -38.07
C PHE A 519 6.85 -7.52 -39.18
N VAL A 520 6.64 -6.24 -38.84
CA VAL A 520 6.35 -5.21 -39.85
C VAL A 520 7.52 -5.09 -40.83
N PHE A 521 8.76 -5.08 -40.34
CA PHE A 521 9.94 -5.02 -41.20
C PHE A 521 10.07 -6.23 -42.14
N ALA A 522 9.80 -7.44 -41.66
CA ALA A 522 9.82 -8.65 -42.49
C ALA A 522 8.76 -8.61 -43.60
N LEU A 523 7.56 -8.09 -43.31
CA LEU A 523 6.53 -7.87 -44.33
C LEU A 523 7.01 -6.87 -45.40
N PHE A 524 7.67 -5.79 -44.99
CA PHE A 524 8.22 -4.81 -45.93
C PHE A 524 9.27 -5.44 -46.84
N LEU A 525 10.19 -6.25 -46.30
CA LEU A 525 11.17 -6.97 -47.12
C LEU A 525 10.50 -7.92 -48.13
N TYR A 526 9.39 -8.56 -47.75
CA TYR A 526 8.64 -9.44 -48.65
C TYR A 526 7.96 -8.68 -49.81
N PHE A 527 7.46 -7.47 -49.57
CA PHE A 527 6.78 -6.67 -50.61
C PHE A 527 7.72 -5.80 -51.46
N LEU A 528 8.99 -5.66 -51.07
CA LEU A 528 10.01 -4.92 -51.82
C LEU A 528 10.86 -5.79 -52.76
N ASN A 529 10.85 -7.10 -52.52
CA ASN A 529 11.34 -8.12 -53.46
C ASN A 529 10.21 -8.51 -54.41
#